data_AF-K3WK69-F1
#
_entry.id   AF-K3WK69-F1
#
_cell.length_a   1.000
_cell.length_b   1.000
_cell.length_c   1.000
_cell.angle_alpha   90.00
_cell.angle_beta   90.00
_cell.angle_gamma   90.00
#
_symmetry.space_group_name_H-M   'P 1'
#
loop_
_entity.id
_entity.type
_entity.pdbx_description
1 polymer ?
#
loop_
_entity_poly.entity_id
_entity_poly.type
_entity_poly.pdbx_seq_one_letter_code
_entity_poly.pdbx_strand_id
1 'polypeptide(L)'
;METPHFNLYVLDVKGAVVEAAQHTPKSLIQAGGNYWWFGNTWNIQTPLEHLKDGCVAVMELRHRNLVTDEIEVGCWTFFRLDLSKITSAPVTFEMYAAPVDPFSKILARIPGDSFLQAEINVSL
;
A
#
# COMPACT_ATOMS: atom_id res chain seq x y z
N MET A 1 -2.68 -10.32 18.98
CA MET A 1 -2.99 -9.89 17.60
C MET A 1 -1.83 -10.36 16.75
N GLU A 2 -2.04 -11.18 15.72
CA GLU A 2 -0.92 -11.54 14.83
C GLU A 2 -0.48 -10.28 14.08
N THR A 3 0.83 -10.06 14.02
CA THR A 3 1.42 -8.84 13.48
C THR A 3 1.03 -8.66 12.02
N PRO A 4 0.48 -7.49 11.63
CA PRO A 4 0.11 -7.23 10.24
C PRO A 4 1.35 -7.14 9.35
N HIS A 5 1.13 -7.27 8.04
CA HIS A 5 2.13 -7.10 7.00
C HIS A 5 1.54 -6.37 5.81
N PHE A 6 2.38 -5.70 5.03
CA PHE A 6 1.95 -5.12 3.78
C PHE A 6 2.06 -6.12 2.63
N ASN A 7 1.08 -6.08 1.74
CA ASN A 7 1.14 -6.62 0.39
C ASN A 7 1.18 -5.45 -0.59
N LEU A 8 2.22 -5.38 -1.43
CA LEU A 8 2.50 -4.27 -2.33
C LEU A 8 2.56 -4.76 -3.77
N TYR A 9 1.88 -4.07 -4.68
CA TYR A 9 1.87 -4.42 -6.10
C TYR A 9 1.46 -3.22 -6.95
N VAL A 10 1.69 -3.32 -8.26
CA VAL A 10 1.31 -2.29 -9.23
C VAL A 10 0.14 -2.78 -10.07
N LEU A 11 -0.88 -1.94 -10.23
CA LEU A 11 -1.99 -2.16 -11.16
C LEU A 11 -1.88 -1.23 -12.36
N ASP A 12 -2.22 -1.75 -13.54
CA ASP A 12 -2.48 -0.92 -14.72
C ASP A 12 -3.88 -0.27 -14.66
N VAL A 13 -4.19 0.59 -15.63
CA VAL A 13 -5.49 1.30 -15.73
C VAL A 13 -6.70 0.38 -15.91
N LYS A 14 -6.49 -0.91 -16.21
CA LYS A 14 -7.54 -1.91 -16.33
C LYS A 14 -7.70 -2.73 -15.03
N GLY A 15 -6.90 -2.44 -14.01
CA GLY A 15 -6.86 -3.20 -12.77
C GLY A 15 -6.07 -4.50 -12.84
N ALA A 16 -5.25 -4.70 -13.89
CA ALA A 16 -4.39 -5.88 -14.00
C ALA A 16 -3.08 -5.65 -13.24
N VAL A 17 -2.63 -6.67 -12.52
CA VAL A 17 -1.34 -6.66 -11.82
C VAL A 17 -0.20 -6.66 -12.85
N VAL A 18 0.68 -5.66 -12.76
CA VAL A 18 1.79 -5.43 -13.71
C VAL A 18 3.03 -6.25 -13.33
N GLU A 19 3.26 -6.45 -12.05
CA GLU A 19 4.42 -7.15 -11.50
C GLU A 19 4.03 -8.03 -10.31
N ALA A 20 4.86 -9.03 -10.00
CA ALA A 20 4.60 -9.92 -8.88
C ALA A 20 4.44 -9.13 -7.56
N ALA A 21 3.40 -9.46 -6.81
CA ALA A 21 3.15 -8.83 -5.51
C ALA A 21 4.28 -9.15 -4.53
N GLN A 22 4.66 -8.16 -3.74
CA GLN A 22 5.72 -8.24 -2.75
C GLN A 22 5.12 -8.08 -1.36
N HIS A 23 5.64 -8.85 -0.40
CA HIS A 23 5.16 -8.80 0.97
C HIS A 23 6.25 -8.27 1.89
N THR A 24 5.90 -7.37 2.80
CA THR A 24 6.83 -7.00 3.87
C THR A 24 6.93 -8.15 4.87
N PRO A 25 8.06 -8.29 5.57
CA PRO A 25 8.08 -8.95 6.85
C PRO A 25 7.01 -8.39 7.79
N LYS A 26 6.65 -9.17 8.81
CA LYS A 26 5.76 -8.73 9.88
C LYS A 26 6.38 -7.53 10.62
N SER A 27 5.57 -6.54 10.99
CA SER A 27 6.00 -5.35 11.75
C SER A 27 6.82 -5.72 12.99
N LEU A 28 8.02 -5.16 13.12
CA LEU A 28 8.91 -5.48 14.24
C LEU A 28 8.56 -4.70 15.51
N ILE A 29 7.90 -3.54 15.39
CA ILE A 29 7.64 -2.64 16.51
C ILE A 29 6.18 -2.18 16.49
N GLN A 30 5.50 -2.32 17.63
CA GLN A 30 4.18 -1.73 17.89
C GLN A 30 4.34 -0.69 19.00
N ALA A 31 3.95 0.56 18.75
CA ALA A 31 3.99 1.63 19.74
C ALA A 31 2.56 2.13 20.02
N GLY A 32 2.23 2.38 21.28
CA GLY A 32 0.95 3.02 21.66
C GLY A 32 -0.32 2.27 21.23
N GLY A 33 -0.25 0.96 20.99
CA GLY A 33 -1.39 0.10 20.61
C GLY A 33 -1.83 0.21 19.15
N ASN A 34 -1.76 1.40 18.55
CA ASN A 34 -2.32 1.67 17.22
C ASN A 34 -1.27 2.07 16.16
N TYR A 35 0.01 2.14 16.53
CA TYR A 35 1.09 2.46 15.60
C TYR A 35 1.95 1.24 15.31
N TRP A 36 2.12 0.91 14.03
CA TRP A 36 2.95 -0.19 13.55
C TRP A 36 4.11 0.34 12.73
N TRP A 37 5.33 0.06 13.17
CA TRP A 37 6.53 0.45 12.46
C TRP A 37 7.15 -0.75 11.73
N PHE A 38 7.15 -0.65 10.40
CA PHE A 38 7.66 -1.69 9.51
C PHE A 38 9.15 -1.54 9.21
N GLY A 39 9.65 -0.31 9.00
CA GLY A 39 11.06 -0.04 8.73
C GLY A 39 11.62 -0.73 7.47
N ASN A 40 10.75 -1.05 6.49
CA ASN A 40 11.13 -1.76 5.27
C ASN A 40 11.18 -0.81 4.07
N THR A 41 12.11 -1.08 3.16
CA THR A 41 12.13 -0.47 1.83
C THR A 41 11.51 -1.44 0.83
N TRP A 42 10.61 -0.94 0.00
CA TRP A 42 10.05 -1.65 -1.13
C TRP A 42 10.53 -1.02 -2.45
N ASN A 43 10.78 -1.86 -3.45
CA ASN A 43 11.21 -1.41 -4.77
C ASN A 43 10.18 -1.86 -5.82
N ILE A 44 9.72 -0.94 -6.65
CA ILE A 44 8.98 -1.26 -7.87
C ILE A 44 9.93 -2.03 -8.79
N GLN A 45 9.50 -3.18 -9.31
CA GLN A 45 10.36 -4.07 -10.11
C GLN A 45 10.35 -3.69 -11.59
N THR A 46 9.34 -2.95 -12.02
CA THR A 46 9.20 -2.43 -13.38
C THR A 46 9.74 -1.00 -13.45
N PRO A 47 10.70 -0.71 -14.35
CA PRO A 47 11.16 0.65 -14.59
C PRO A 47 10.00 1.60 -14.88
N LEU A 48 10.05 2.82 -14.34
CA LEU A 48 8.95 3.78 -14.46
C LEU A 48 8.65 4.12 -15.94
N GLU A 49 9.66 4.11 -16.81
CA GLU A 49 9.56 4.35 -18.25
C GLU A 49 8.77 3.25 -18.98
N HIS A 50 8.68 2.06 -18.39
CA HIS A 50 7.94 0.93 -18.94
C HIS A 50 6.52 0.82 -18.37
N LEU A 51 6.20 1.62 -17.34
CA LEU A 51 4.84 1.71 -16.82
C LEU A 51 4.00 2.60 -17.73
N LYS A 52 2.78 2.14 -18.02
CA LYS A 52 1.82 2.94 -18.78
C LYS A 52 1.23 4.03 -17.92
N ASP A 53 0.86 5.15 -18.54
CA ASP A 53 0.15 6.23 -17.87
C ASP A 53 -1.09 5.70 -17.13
N GLY A 54 -1.24 6.14 -15.88
CA GLY A 54 -2.35 5.76 -15.01
C GLY A 54 -2.13 4.47 -14.22
N CYS A 55 -0.94 3.85 -14.29
CA CYS A 55 -0.56 2.83 -13.32
C CYS A 55 -0.59 3.38 -11.88
N VAL A 56 -0.97 2.51 -10.95
CA VAL A 56 -1.02 2.83 -9.52
C VAL A 56 -0.29 1.75 -8.74
N ALA A 57 0.47 2.16 -7.74
CA ALA A 57 1.03 1.24 -6.76
C ALA A 57 0.08 1.18 -5.55
N VAL A 58 -0.26 -0.04 -5.15
CA VAL A 58 -1.21 -0.36 -4.10
C VAL A 58 -0.46 -0.95 -2.92
N MET A 59 -0.84 -0.54 -1.71
CA MET A 59 -0.34 -1.06 -0.45
C MET A 59 -1.51 -1.52 0.40
N GLU A 60 -1.60 -2.81 0.66
CA GLU A 60 -2.62 -3.40 1.50
C GLU A 60 -2.02 -3.81 2.83
N LEU A 61 -2.55 -3.27 3.93
CA LEU A 61 -2.25 -3.78 5.26
C LEU A 61 -3.12 -5.01 5.52
N ARG A 62 -2.48 -6.18 5.51
CA ARG A 62 -3.12 -7.47 5.73
C ARG A 62 -2.88 -7.97 7.14
N HIS A 63 -3.89 -8.65 7.68
CA HIS A 63 -3.84 -9.28 8.98
C HIS A 63 -4.55 -10.63 8.92
N ARG A 64 -4.18 -11.54 9.83
CA ARG A 64 -4.92 -12.78 9.99
C ARG A 64 -6.17 -12.52 10.83
N ASN A 65 -7.33 -12.88 10.33
CA ASN A 65 -8.58 -12.89 11.06
C ASN A 65 -8.58 -14.07 12.05
N LEU A 66 -8.78 -13.80 13.34
CA LEU A 66 -8.69 -14.81 14.40
C LEU A 66 -9.90 -15.76 14.44
N VAL A 67 -10.99 -15.42 13.77
CA VAL A 67 -12.21 -16.22 13.71
C VAL A 67 -12.19 -17.16 12.52
N THR A 68 -11.80 -16.66 11.34
CA THR A 68 -11.78 -17.42 10.08
C THR A 68 -10.43 -18.08 9.79
N ASP A 69 -9.35 -17.66 10.48
CA ASP A 69 -7.95 -18.03 10.20
C ASP A 69 -7.44 -17.58 8.81
N GLU A 70 -8.23 -16.78 8.09
CA GLU A 70 -7.90 -16.27 6.77
C GLU A 70 -7.09 -14.97 6.83
N ILE A 71 -6.31 -14.69 5.78
CA ILE A 71 -5.61 -13.41 5.62
C ILE A 71 -6.54 -12.44 4.91
N GLU A 72 -6.90 -11.37 5.60
CA GLU A 72 -7.83 -10.35 5.12
C GLU A 72 -7.13 -8.99 4.95
N VAL A 73 -7.64 -8.19 4.02
CA VAL A 73 -7.25 -6.78 3.87
C VAL A 73 -7.95 -5.99 4.98
N GLY A 74 -7.19 -5.54 5.97
CA GLY A 74 -7.71 -4.66 7.01
C GLY A 74 -7.93 -3.26 6.49
N CYS A 75 -6.91 -2.72 5.81
CA CYS A 75 -6.97 -1.41 5.17
C CYS A 75 -5.98 -1.33 4.02
N TRP A 76 -6.15 -0.34 3.14
CA TRP A 76 -5.28 -0.20 1.98
C TRP A 76 -5.14 1.26 1.55
N THR A 77 -4.11 1.55 0.78
CA THR A 77 -3.94 2.84 0.12
C THR A 77 -3.24 2.65 -1.23
N PHE A 78 -3.10 3.73 -1.98
CA PHE A 78 -2.47 3.70 -3.28
C PHE A 78 -1.79 5.04 -3.59
N PHE A 79 -0.84 5.00 -4.51
CA PHE A 79 -0.26 6.19 -5.12
C PHE A 79 -0.21 6.05 -6.63
N ARG A 80 -0.42 7.16 -7.32
CA ARG A 80 -0.37 7.21 -8.78
C ARG A 80 1.08 7.31 -9.23
N LEU A 81 1.48 6.41 -10.13
CA LEU A 81 2.81 6.36 -10.73
C LEU A 81 2.89 7.33 -11.92
N ASP A 82 2.64 8.62 -11.63
CA ASP A 82 2.71 9.70 -12.61
C ASP A 82 4.06 10.42 -12.46
N LEU A 83 4.95 10.24 -13.43
CA LEU A 83 6.31 10.83 -13.43
C LEU A 83 6.32 12.34 -13.18
N SER A 84 5.26 13.07 -13.54
CA SER A 84 5.15 14.52 -13.27
C SER A 84 4.86 14.87 -11.81
N LYS A 85 4.39 13.91 -11.02
CA LYS A 85 3.93 14.08 -9.63
C LYS A 85 4.72 13.27 -8.61
N ILE A 86 5.57 12.34 -9.04
CA ILE A 86 6.38 11.57 -8.09
C ILE A 86 7.47 12.48 -7.53
N THR A 87 7.57 12.52 -6.20
CA THR A 87 8.57 13.29 -5.46
C THR A 87 9.30 12.38 -4.49
N SER A 88 10.50 12.78 -4.06
CA SER A 88 11.25 12.07 -3.02
C SER A 88 10.91 12.49 -1.58
N ALA A 89 9.86 13.30 -1.39
CA ALA A 89 9.48 13.79 -0.07
C ALA A 89 8.71 12.73 0.74
N PRO A 90 8.75 12.78 2.09
CA PRO A 90 7.85 11.99 2.92
C PRO A 90 6.39 12.28 2.59
N VAL A 91 5.58 11.24 2.46
CA VAL A 91 4.15 11.34 2.15
C VAL A 91 3.34 10.62 3.23
N THR A 92 2.23 11.24 3.61
CA THR A 92 1.20 10.62 4.47
C THR A 92 0.00 10.28 3.60
N PHE A 93 -0.36 9.00 3.58
CA PHE A 93 -1.47 8.45 2.82
C PHE A 93 -2.66 8.19 3.73
N GLU A 94 -3.85 8.57 3.27
CA GLU A 94 -5.09 8.11 3.86
C GLU A 94 -5.29 6.62 3.56
N MET A 95 -5.80 5.86 4.54
CA MET A 95 -6.13 4.45 4.38
C MET A 95 -7.63 4.27 4.19
N TYR A 96 -7.99 3.31 3.32
CA TYR A 96 -9.34 3.00 2.90
C TYR A 96 -9.73 1.58 3.35
N ALA A 97 -11.04 1.37 3.52
CA ALA A 97 -11.63 0.07 3.82
C ALA A 97 -11.70 -0.80 2.56
N ALA A 98 -11.67 -2.12 2.75
CA ALA A 98 -11.93 -3.08 1.69
C ALA A 98 -13.35 -2.89 1.08
N PRO A 99 -13.59 -3.29 -0.18
CA PRO A 99 -12.65 -3.91 -1.11
C PRO A 99 -11.64 -2.93 -1.71
N VAL A 100 -10.53 -3.46 -2.22
CA VAL A 100 -9.46 -2.68 -2.86
C VAL A 100 -9.89 -2.27 -4.26
N ASP A 101 -10.07 -0.98 -4.49
CA ASP A 101 -10.40 -0.42 -5.81
C ASP A 101 -9.84 1.01 -5.93
N PRO A 102 -8.57 1.19 -6.36
CA PRO A 102 -7.95 2.50 -6.52
C PRO A 102 -8.55 3.33 -7.66
N PHE A 103 -9.40 2.74 -8.51
CA PHE A 103 -10.04 3.40 -9.64
C PHE A 103 -11.49 3.81 -9.34
N SER A 104 -12.02 3.40 -8.19
CA SER A 104 -13.34 3.84 -7.72
C SER A 104 -13.40 5.36 -7.59
N LYS A 105 -14.56 5.93 -7.95
CA LYS A 105 -14.87 7.35 -7.72
C LYS A 105 -15.17 7.65 -6.25
N ILE A 106 -15.51 6.62 -5.47
CA ILE A 106 -15.90 6.75 -4.06
C ILE A 106 -15.01 5.80 -3.26
N LEU A 107 -14.12 6.38 -2.48
CA LEU A 107 -13.21 5.65 -1.60
C LEU A 107 -13.75 5.71 -0.17
N ALA A 108 -14.00 4.54 0.43
CA ALA A 108 -14.47 4.44 1.80
C ALA A 108 -13.29 4.60 2.76
N ARG A 109 -13.12 5.81 3.32
CA ARG A 109 -12.08 6.06 4.34
C ARG A 109 -12.34 5.26 5.60
N ILE A 110 -11.27 4.74 6.21
CA ILE A 110 -11.40 4.11 7.53
C ILE A 110 -11.64 5.19 8.59
N PRO A 111 -12.67 5.03 9.45
CA PRO A 111 -12.89 5.94 10.57
C PRO A 111 -11.69 5.99 11.53
N GLY A 112 -11.37 7.18 12.03
CA GLY A 112 -10.35 7.34 13.08
C GLY A 112 -8.92 7.53 12.58
N ASP A 113 -8.71 8.38 11.58
CA ASP A 113 -7.37 8.90 11.24
C ASP A 113 -6.33 7.80 10.97
N SER A 114 -6.72 6.81 10.18
CA SER A 114 -5.82 5.75 9.74
C SER A 114 -4.94 6.26 8.61
N PHE A 115 -3.64 6.38 8.88
CA PHE A 115 -2.66 6.88 7.92
C PHE A 115 -1.47 5.93 7.76
N LEU A 116 -0.90 5.90 6.56
CA LEU A 116 0.41 5.31 6.28
C LEU A 116 1.39 6.44 5.97
N GLN A 117 2.47 6.53 6.76
CA GLN A 117 3.58 7.43 6.46
C GLN A 117 4.70 6.64 5.79
N ALA A 118 5.19 7.12 4.65
CA ALA A 118 6.28 6.51 3.92
C ALA A 118 7.18 7.57 3.25
N GLU A 119 8.43 7.19 2.98
CA GLU A 119 9.33 7.95 2.12
C GLU A 119 9.36 7.27 0.75
N ILE A 120 9.09 8.03 -0.30
CA ILE A 120 9.22 7.56 -1.68
C ILE A 120 10.60 7.98 -2.16
N ASN A 121 11.39 7.06 -2.71
CA ASN A 121 12.66 7.41 -3.33
C ASN A 121 12.58 7.07 -4.81
N VAL A 122 12.87 8.06 -5.66
CA VAL A 122 13.03 7.87 -7.11
C VAL A 122 14.48 8.11 -7.46
N SER A 123 15.16 7.05 -7.90
CA SER A 123 16.48 7.12 -8.50
C SER A 123 16.34 6.94 -10.00
N LEU A 124 16.83 7.92 -10.77
CA LEU A 124 17.01 7.84 -12.22
C LEU A 124 18.38 7.25 -12.56
#